data_AF-A0A2D5TU51-F1
#
_entry.id   AF-A0A2D5TU51-F1
#
_cell.length_a   1.000
_cell.length_b   1.000
_cell.length_c   1.000
_cell.angle_alpha   90.00
_cell.angle_beta   90.00
_cell.angle_gamma   90.00
#
_symmetry.space_group_name_H-M   'P 1'
#
loop_
_entity.id
_entity.type
_entity.pdbx_description
1 polymer ?
#
loop_
_entity_poly.entity_id
_entity_poly.type
_entity_poly.pdbx_seq_one_letter_code
_entity_poly.pdbx_strand_id
1 'polypeptide(L)' 'MSEESLENTLVNLHGLLGEPDAVQIEIATENLEEGSQFVYDNVAYQVTRTIMDDVEHPLVYVMVLDIFADS' A
#
# COMPACT_ATOMS: atom_id res chain seq x y z
N MET A 1 -2.64 -27.96 4.91
CA MET A 1 -2.61 -26.56 5.37
C MET A 1 -1.99 -25.79 4.24
N SER A 2 -2.82 -25.21 3.38
CA SER A 2 -2.36 -24.55 2.17
C SER A 2 -1.62 -23.29 2.61
N GLU A 3 -0.31 -23.26 2.40
CA GLU A 3 0.42 -22.00 2.35
C GLU A 3 -0.13 -21.30 1.10
N GLU A 4 -1.18 -20.48 1.27
CA GLU A 4 -1.45 -19.42 0.30
C GLU A 4 -0.16 -18.60 0.26
N SER A 5 0.60 -18.81 -0.80
CA SER A 5 1.69 -17.93 -1.17
C SER A 5 1.09 -16.53 -1.24
N LEU A 6 1.34 -15.73 -0.20
CA LEU A 6 1.09 -14.31 -0.20
C LEU A 6 1.90 -13.75 -1.36
N GLU A 7 1.27 -13.64 -2.53
CA GLU A 7 1.89 -13.01 -3.68
C GLU A 7 2.06 -11.55 -3.30
N ASN A 8 3.31 -11.10 -3.23
CA ASN A 8 3.64 -9.69 -3.04
C ASN A 8 3.72 -9.02 -4.40
N THR A 9 3.19 -7.82 -4.49
CA THR A 9 3.26 -6.96 -5.67
C THR A 9 4.06 -5.72 -5.34
N LEU A 10 5.01 -5.37 -6.22
CA LEU A 10 5.76 -4.12 -6.15
C LEU A 10 4.89 -2.98 -6.64
N VAL A 11 4.66 -1.96 -5.80
CA VAL A 11 3.74 -0.84 -6.07
C VAL A 11 4.40 0.51 -5.80
N ASN A 12 3.85 1.55 -6.41
CA ASN A 12 4.16 2.94 -6.09
C ASN A 12 3.09 3.49 -5.14
N LEU A 13 3.47 3.71 -3.88
CA LEU A 13 2.61 4.22 -2.83
C LEU A 13 2.58 5.75 -2.85
N HIS A 14 1.38 6.32 -2.95
CA HIS A 14 1.13 7.75 -2.89
C HIS A 14 0.26 8.11 -1.68
N GLY A 15 0.77 8.97 -0.80
CA GLY A 15 -0.02 9.53 0.30
C GLY A 15 -0.97 10.63 -0.17
N LEU A 16 -2.17 10.71 0.41
CA LEU A 16 -3.11 11.81 0.15
C LEU A 16 -2.63 13.19 0.68
N LEU A 17 -1.49 13.25 1.37
CA LEU A 17 -0.92 14.48 1.92
C LEU A 17 -0.20 15.37 0.88
N GLY A 18 -0.24 14.99 -0.41
CA GLY A 18 0.37 15.80 -1.47
C GLY A 18 1.90 15.71 -1.51
N GLU A 19 2.46 14.66 -0.92
CA GLU A 19 3.88 14.32 -1.07
C GLU A 19 4.17 14.14 -2.58
N PRO A 20 5.19 14.82 -3.12
CA PRO A 20 5.48 14.77 -4.55
C PRO A 20 6.03 13.41 -5.00
N ASP A 21 6.64 12.67 -4.07
CA ASP A 21 7.35 11.44 -4.36
C ASP A 21 6.53 10.22 -3.94
N ALA A 22 6.36 9.28 -4.87
CA ALA A 22 5.85 7.95 -4.58
C ALA A 22 6.94 7.12 -3.90
N VAL A 23 6.56 6.31 -2.91
CA VAL A 23 7.48 5.33 -2.30
C VAL A 23 7.22 3.98 -2.94
N GLN A 24 8.25 3.36 -3.50
CA GLN A 24 8.12 2.02 -4.07
C GLN A 24 8.26 0.96 -2.98
N ILE A 25 7.23 0.12 -2.81
CA ILE A 25 7.16 -0.90 -1.74
C ILE A 25 6.58 -2.21 -2.27
N GLU A 26 6.87 -3.32 -1.58
CA GLU A 26 6.16 -4.58 -1.79
C GLU A 26 5.04 -4.73 -0.77
N ILE A 27 3.81 -4.97 -1.23
CA ILE A 27 2.68 -5.31 -0.37
C ILE A 27 2.00 -6.58 -0.89
N ALA A 28 1.32 -7.30 0.00
CA ALA A 28 0.51 -8.45 -0.40
C ALA A 28 -0.57 -8.01 -1.40
N THR A 29 -0.76 -8.79 -2.47
CA THR A 29 -1.72 -8.49 -3.55
C THR A 29 -3.15 -8.31 -3.04
N GLU A 30 -3.53 -9.01 -1.96
CA GLU A 30 -4.83 -8.83 -1.29
C GLU A 30 -5.03 -7.41 -0.71
N ASN A 31 -3.93 -6.71 -0.38
CA ASN A 31 -3.98 -5.36 0.15
C ASN A 31 -4.14 -4.28 -0.93
N LEU A 32 -4.24 -4.67 -2.21
CA LEU A 32 -4.46 -3.73 -3.32
C LEU A 32 -5.94 -3.33 -3.49
N GLU A 33 -6.86 -3.98 -2.80
CA GLU A 33 -8.28 -3.64 -2.86
C GLU A 33 -8.58 -2.31 -2.15
N GLU A 34 -9.51 -1.53 -2.71
CA GLU A 34 -9.94 -0.29 -2.06
C GLU A 34 -10.60 -0.59 -0.71
N GLY A 35 -10.16 0.12 0.33
CA GLY A 35 -10.58 -0.11 1.71
C GLY A 35 -9.70 -1.09 2.48
N SER A 36 -8.82 -1.84 1.82
CA SER A 36 -7.84 -2.71 2.49
C SER A 36 -6.88 -1.89 3.35
N GLN A 37 -6.46 -2.48 4.47
CA GLN A 37 -5.59 -1.84 5.45
C GLN A 37 -4.31 -2.64 5.63
N PHE A 38 -3.19 -1.95 5.73
CA PHE A 38 -1.89 -2.56 5.96
C PHE A 38 -0.99 -1.64 6.78
N VAL A 39 0.06 -2.20 7.37
CA VAL A 39 1.06 -1.45 8.13
C VAL A 39 2.36 -1.47 7.34
N TYR A 40 2.96 -0.30 7.15
CA TYR A 40 4.27 -0.14 6.55
C TYR A 40 5.04 0.96 7.27
N ASP A 41 6.29 0.70 7.63
CA ASP A 41 7.17 1.64 8.33
C ASP A 41 6.53 2.30 9.56
N ASN A 42 5.95 1.47 10.45
CA ASN A 42 5.23 1.92 11.65
C ASN A 42 4.00 2.82 11.39
N VAL A 43 3.51 2.91 10.15
CA VAL A 43 2.31 3.66 9.80
C VAL A 43 1.23 2.70 9.33
N ALA A 44 0.03 2.82 9.90
CA ALA A 44 -1.15 2.12 9.42
C ALA A 44 -1.79 2.92 8.29
N TYR A 45 -2.00 2.27 7.15
CA TYR A 45 -2.58 2.86 5.95
C TYR A 45 -3.90 2.18 5.60
N GLN A 46 -4.77 2.94 4.92
CA GLN A 46 -5.90 2.39 4.19
C GLN A 46 -5.78 2.75 2.71
N VAL A 47 -5.95 1.75 1.84
CA VAL A 47 -6.03 1.97 0.39
C VAL A 47 -7.32 2.71 0.06
N THR A 48 -7.17 3.80 -0.66
CA THR A 48 -8.28 4.64 -1.13
C THR A 48 -8.52 4.47 -2.63
N ARG A 49 -7.48 4.08 -3.37
CA ARG A 49 -7.55 3.81 -4.81
C ARG A 49 -6.34 3.01 -5.28
N THR A 50 -6.56 2.11 -6.22
CA THR A 50 -5.50 1.40 -6.93
C THR A 50 -5.64 1.59 -8.43
N ILE A 51 -4.54 1.90 -9.12
CA ILE A 51 -4.48 2.01 -10.58
C ILE A 51 -3.50 0.95 -11.08
N MET A 52 -4.01 -0.02 -11.84
CA MET A 52 -3.22 -1.12 -12.41
C MET A 52 -3.00 -0.96 -13.93
N ASP A 53 -3.89 -0.23 -14.60
CA ASP A 53 -3.86 -0.09 -16.06
C ASP A 53 -2.86 0.97 -16.51
N ASP A 54 -2.18 0.70 -17.63
CA ASP A 54 -1.26 1.61 -18.32
C ASP A 54 -0.10 2.16 -17.45
N VAL A 55 0.35 1.40 -16.45
CA VAL A 55 1.48 1.75 -15.56
C VAL A 55 2.48 0.59 -15.43
N GLU A 56 3.76 0.91 -15.20
CA GLU A 56 4.82 -0.10 -15.01
C GLU A 56 4.67 -0.85 -13.69
N HIS A 57 4.27 -0.13 -12.63
CA HIS A 57 3.94 -0.68 -11.32
C HIS A 57 2.60 -0.07 -10.85
N PRO A 58 1.74 -0.84 -10.16
CA PRO A 58 0.47 -0.32 -9.67
C PRO A 58 0.65 0.93 -8.82
N LEU A 59 -0.18 1.94 -9.05
CA LEU A 59 -0.22 3.14 -8.23
C LEU A 59 -1.25 2.93 -7.11
N VAL A 60 -0.82 3.01 -5.86
CA VAL A 60 -1.67 2.78 -4.70
C VAL A 60 -1.76 4.07 -3.90
N TYR A 61 -2.96 4.65 -3.86
CA TYR A 61 -3.23 5.86 -3.08
C TYR A 61 -3.73 5.48 -1.70
N VAL A 62 -3.10 6.03 -0.67
CA VAL A 62 -3.41 5.71 0.72
C VAL A 62 -3.69 6.94 1.58
N MET A 63 -4.51 6.71 2.60
CA MET A 63 -4.63 7.61 3.74
C MET A 63 -3.97 7.00 4.97
N VAL A 64 -3.34 7.84 5.80
CA VAL A 64 -2.80 7.44 7.09
C VAL A 64 -3.96 7.27 8.08
N LEU A 65 -4.00 6.12 8.75
CA LEU A 65 -4.93 5.83 9.84
C LEU A 65 -4.30 6.10 11.21
N ASP A 66 -3.07 5.63 11.42
CA ASP A 66 -2.34 5.76 12.68
C ASP A 66 -0.82 5.72 12.46
N ILE A 67 -0.06 6.24 13.41
CA ILE A 67 1.41 6.21 13.42
C ILE A 67 1.87 5.66 14.76
N PHE A 68 2.50 4.49 14.72
CA PHE A 68 3.07 3.85 15.89
C PHE A 68 4.43 4.50 16.21
N ALA A 69 4.55 5.10 17.39
CA ALA A 69 5.85 5.52 17.90
C ALA A 69 6.56 4.31 18.52
N ASP A 70 7.77 4.00 18.05
CA ASP A 70 8.67 3.08 18.76
C ASP A 70 8.84 3.61 20.20
N SER A 71 8.40 2.82 21.17
CA SER A 71 8.43 3.15 22.61
C SER A 71 9.75 2.77 23.25
#